data_AF-A0A978UH01-F1
#
_entry.id   AF-A0A978UH01-F1
#
_cell.length_a   1.000
_cell.length_b   1.000
_cell.length_c   1.000
_cell.angle_alpha   90.00
_cell.angle_beta   90.00
_cell.angle_gamma   90.00
#
_symmetry.space_group_name_H-M   'P 1'
#
loop_
_entity.id
_entity.type
_entity.pdbx_description
1 polymer ?
#
loop_
_entity_poly.entity_id
_entity_poly.type
_entity_poly.pdbx_seq_one_letter_code
_entity_poly.pdbx_strand_id
1 'polypeptide(L)'
;MADLYVWLLSFFFLIALLVLVVYQLMCLADLEFDYINPYDSSRRINQVILPEFITQGVLCAFFLLTGHWVMTLLCGPYLYYNVKLYMRQQHLVDVTEIFNMLNREKKQRLFKLFYLIFLLFLSIFWMILTALEENE
;
A
#
# COMPACT_ATOMS: atom_id res chain seq x y z
N MET A 1 -11.77 5.01 -24.12
CA MET A 1 -10.92 6.20 -23.92
C MET A 1 -10.79 6.63 -22.45
N ALA A 2 -11.81 7.23 -21.82
CA ALA A 2 -11.69 7.79 -20.47
C ALA A 2 -11.35 6.74 -19.39
N ASP A 3 -11.96 5.55 -19.47
CA ASP A 3 -11.70 4.45 -18.53
C ASP A 3 -10.27 3.92 -18.63
N LEU A 4 -9.68 3.93 -19.83
CA LEU A 4 -8.30 3.49 -20.04
C LEU A 4 -7.31 4.43 -19.32
N TYR A 5 -7.55 5.74 -19.35
CA TYR A 5 -6.77 6.71 -18.56
C TYR A 5 -6.94 6.51 -17.06
N VAL A 6 -8.14 6.15 -16.59
CA VAL A 6 -8.41 5.84 -15.18
C VAL A 6 -7.60 4.61 -14.75
N TRP A 7 -7.63 3.53 -15.53
CA TRP A 7 -6.85 2.32 -15.27
C TRP A 7 -5.34 2.60 -15.26
N LEU A 8 -4.85 3.34 -16.25
CA LEU A 8 -3.44 3.70 -16.37
C LEU A 8 -2.97 4.56 -15.19
N LEU A 9 -3.79 5.53 -14.77
CA LEU A 9 -3.48 6.35 -13.60
C LEU A 9 -3.48 5.49 -12.32
N SER A 10 -4.48 4.64 -12.12
CA SER A 10 -4.51 3.73 -10.96
C SER A 10 -3.31 2.79 -10.88
N PHE A 11 -2.79 2.35 -12.02
CA PHE A 11 -1.59 1.53 -12.11
C PHE A 11 -0.36 2.26 -11.55
N PHE A 12 -0.15 3.54 -11.89
CA PHE A 12 0.94 4.32 -11.31
C PHE A 12 0.80 4.52 -9.81
N PHE A 13 -0.42 4.75 -9.30
CA PHE A 13 -0.67 4.86 -7.86
C PHE A 13 -0.39 3.54 -7.14
N LEU A 14 -0.77 2.40 -7.72
CA LEU A 14 -0.49 1.07 -7.16
C LEU A 14 1.00 0.76 -7.12
N ILE A 15 1.75 1.13 -8.17
CA ILE A 15 3.21 1.02 -8.16
C ILE A 15 3.82 1.90 -7.06
N ALA A 16 3.39 3.15 -6.94
CA ALA A 16 3.89 4.05 -5.91
C ALA A 16 3.66 3.46 -4.50
N LEU A 17 2.47 2.91 -4.22
CA LEU A 17 2.17 2.22 -2.97
C LEU A 17 3.06 0.99 -2.74
N LEU A 18 3.27 0.19 -3.79
CA LEU A 18 4.14 -1.00 -3.72
C LEU A 18 5.57 -0.59 -3.35
N VAL A 19 6.12 0.44 -3.98
CA VAL A 19 7.46 0.96 -3.68
C VAL A 19 7.55 1.45 -2.22
N LEU A 20 6.55 2.16 -1.72
CA LEU A 20 6.52 2.61 -0.32
C LEU A 20 6.52 1.43 0.66
N VAL A 21 5.70 0.41 0.41
CA VAL A 21 5.62 -0.79 1.28
C VAL A 21 6.91 -1.61 1.21
N VAL A 22 7.50 -1.76 0.02
CA VAL A 22 8.81 -2.43 -0.16
C VAL A 22 9.92 -1.66 0.55
N TYR A 23 9.93 -0.33 0.48
CA TYR A 23 10.91 0.48 1.20
C TYR A 23 10.81 0.30 2.72
N GLN A 24 9.60 0.22 3.27
CA GLN A 24 9.39 -0.08 4.68
C GLN A 24 9.89 -1.49 5.04
N LEU A 25 9.64 -2.49 4.20
CA LEU A 25 10.13 -3.86 4.39
C LEU A 25 11.66 -3.93 4.33
N MET A 26 12.29 -3.18 3.42
CA MET A 26 13.76 -3.07 3.34
C MET A 26 14.31 -2.46 4.64
N CYS A 27 13.72 -1.38 5.14
CA CYS A 27 14.14 -0.77 6.42
C CYS A 27 14.01 -1.75 7.61
N LEU A 28 12.99 -2.62 7.60
CA LEU A 28 12.80 -3.65 8.62
C LEU A 28 13.79 -4.82 8.47
N ALA A 29 14.13 -5.19 7.23
CA ALA A 29 15.14 -6.22 6.95
C ALA A 29 16.55 -5.72 7.33
N ASP A 30 16.90 -4.48 6.99
CA ASP A 30 18.17 -3.86 7.39
C ASP A 30 18.35 -3.81 8.91
N LEU A 31 17.24 -3.66 9.64
CA LEU A 31 17.22 -3.74 11.09
C LEU A 31 17.43 -5.18 11.60
N GLU A 32 16.81 -6.18 10.96
CA GLU A 32 16.94 -7.60 11.34
C GLU A 32 18.39 -8.11 11.21
N PHE A 33 19.12 -7.58 10.23
CA PHE A 33 20.53 -7.91 9.99
C PHE A 33 21.52 -6.99 10.75
N ASP A 34 21.03 -6.18 11.71
CA ASP A 34 21.84 -5.29 12.57
C ASP A 34 22.68 -4.25 11.80
N TYR A 35 22.30 -3.91 10.57
CA TYR A 35 23.03 -2.91 9.76
C TYR A 35 22.75 -1.46 10.16
N ILE A 36 21.60 -1.18 10.78
CA ILE A 36 21.14 0.18 11.11
C ILE A 36 20.62 0.25 12.55
N ASN A 37 20.82 1.41 13.17
CA ASN A 37 20.28 1.71 14.50
C ASN A 37 18.74 1.71 14.49
N PRO A 38 18.06 1.03 15.43
CA PRO A 38 16.60 1.05 15.55
C PRO A 38 15.99 2.45 15.56
N TYR A 39 16.69 3.45 16.10
CA TYR A 39 16.22 4.83 16.09
C TYR A 39 16.08 5.39 14.66
N ASP A 40 17.06 5.15 13.79
CA ASP A 40 17.06 5.66 12.42
C ASP A 40 16.04 4.93 11.54
N SER A 41 15.89 3.61 11.69
CA SER A 41 14.86 2.84 10.99
C SER A 41 13.45 3.28 11.39
N SER A 42 13.19 3.47 12.68
CA SER A 42 11.87 3.92 13.18
C SER A 42 11.47 5.26 12.58
N ARG A 43 12.41 6.21 12.53
CA ARG A 43 12.19 7.55 11.97
C ARG A 43 11.86 7.48 10.48
N ARG A 44 12.62 6.71 9.70
CA ARG A 44 12.39 6.52 8.25
C ARG A 44 11.05 5.86 7.98
N ILE A 45 10.72 4.79 8.71
CA ILE A 45 9.46 4.08 8.56
C ILE A 45 8.29 5.02 8.88
N ASN A 46 8.37 5.78 9.97
CA ASN A 46 7.30 6.68 10.36
C ASN A 46 7.04 7.80 9.33
N GLN A 47 8.09 8.34 8.72
CA GLN A 47 7.97 9.33 7.65
C GLN A 47 7.30 8.76 6.39
N VAL A 48 7.39 7.45 6.16
CA VAL A 48 6.86 6.77 4.96
C VAL A 48 5.44 6.21 5.18
N ILE A 49 5.02 6.00 6.43
CA ILE A 49 3.66 5.51 6.74
C ILE A 49 2.58 6.54 6.38
N LEU A 50 2.81 7.82 6.67
CA LEU A 50 1.86 8.88 6.32
C LEU A 50 1.61 9.00 4.80
N PRO A 51 2.65 9.10 3.93
CA PRO A 51 2.42 9.15 2.49
C PRO A 51 1.78 7.88 1.94
N GLU A 52 2.04 6.70 2.51
CA GLU A 52 1.32 5.47 2.14
C GLU A 52 -0.19 5.61 2.41
N PHE A 53 -0.58 6.08 3.60
CA PHE A 53 -1.98 6.20 3.98
C PHE A 53 -2.72 7.23 3.13
N ILE A 54 -2.06 8.36 2.85
CA ILE A 54 -2.61 9.41 1.97
C ILE A 54 -2.79 8.87 0.55
N THR A 55 -1.77 8.21 0.00
CA THR A 55 -1.81 7.66 -1.37
C THR A 55 -2.91 6.59 -1.51
N GLN A 56 -3.06 5.72 -0.49
CA GLN A 56 -4.13 4.72 -0.42
C GLN A 56 -5.52 5.37 -0.37
N GLY A 57 -5.68 6.42 0.45
CA GLY A 57 -6.93 7.15 0.60
C GLY A 57 -7.33 7.85 -0.70
N VAL A 58 -6.37 8.49 -1.37
CA VAL A 58 -6.56 9.13 -2.68
C VAL A 58 -6.96 8.10 -3.73
N LEU A 59 -6.28 6.94 -3.78
CA LEU A 59 -6.63 5.87 -4.73
C LEU A 59 -8.05 5.34 -4.50
N CYS A 60 -8.45 5.13 -3.24
CA CYS A 60 -9.79 4.67 -2.90
C CYS A 60 -10.86 5.72 -3.29
N ALA A 61 -10.61 7.00 -2.99
CA ALA A 61 -11.51 8.08 -3.41
C ALA A 61 -11.59 8.20 -4.93
N PHE A 62 -10.47 8.01 -5.64
CA PHE A 62 -10.42 8.03 -7.09
C PHE A 62 -11.30 6.92 -7.70
N PHE A 63 -11.19 5.68 -7.23
CA PHE A 63 -12.05 4.58 -7.70
C PHE A 63 -13.54 4.77 -7.38
N LEU A 64 -13.85 5.44 -6.27
CA LEU A 64 -15.23 5.76 -5.88
C LEU A 64 -15.82 6.83 -6.82
N LEU A 65 -15.04 7.85 -7.18
CA LEU A 65 -15.44 8.89 -8.12
C LEU A 65 -15.58 8.38 -9.56
N THR A 66 -14.75 7.43 -9.98
CA THR A 66 -14.83 6.82 -11.32
C THR A 66 -15.90 5.73 -11.42
N GLY A 67 -16.62 5.43 -10.34
CA GLY A 67 -17.73 4.46 -10.34
C GLY A 67 -17.28 3.00 -10.44
N HIS A 68 -16.01 2.69 -10.18
CA HIS A 68 -15.52 1.31 -10.16
C HIS A 68 -15.76 0.68 -8.79
N TRP A 69 -17.00 0.23 -8.56
CA TRP A 69 -17.45 -0.33 -7.28
C TRP A 69 -16.66 -1.56 -6.83
N VAL A 70 -16.27 -2.44 -7.76
CA VAL A 70 -15.51 -3.68 -7.46
C VAL A 70 -14.13 -3.34 -6.89
N MET A 71 -13.41 -2.42 -7.54
CA MET A 71 -12.08 -1.99 -7.08
C MET A 71 -12.15 -1.21 -5.76
N THR A 72 -13.20 -0.40 -5.58
CA THR A 72 -13.44 0.30 -4.32
C THR A 72 -13.68 -0.68 -3.17
N LEU A 73 -14.46 -1.74 -3.40
CA LEU A 73 -14.74 -2.77 -2.40
C LEU A 73 -13.47 -3.54 -2.01
N LEU A 74 -12.59 -3.83 -2.97
CA LEU A 74 -11.27 -4.44 -2.71
C LEU A 74 -10.32 -3.47 -1.98
N CYS A 75 -10.30 -2.18 -2.32
CA CYS A 75 -9.51 -1.19 -1.57
C CYS A 75 -10.04 -0.94 -0.14
N GLY A 76 -11.32 -1.19 0.10
CA GLY A 76 -12.02 -0.97 1.37
C GLY A 76 -11.38 -1.62 2.60
N PRO A 77 -11.15 -2.95 2.65
CA PRO A 77 -10.56 -3.61 3.82
C PRO A 77 -9.14 -3.12 4.12
N TYR A 78 -8.34 -2.79 3.09
CA TYR A 78 -7.00 -2.22 3.29
C TYR A 78 -7.09 -0.82 3.91
N LEU A 79 -7.94 0.05 3.35
CA LEU A 79 -8.15 1.39 3.88
C LEU A 79 -8.68 1.35 5.32
N TYR A 80 -9.67 0.49 5.59
CA TYR A 80 -10.24 0.31 6.93
C TYR A 80 -9.18 -0.12 7.95
N TYR A 81 -8.30 -1.06 7.56
CA TYR A 81 -7.20 -1.48 8.42
C TYR A 81 -6.25 -0.32 8.75
N ASN A 82 -5.86 0.48 7.74
CA ASN A 82 -5.00 1.64 7.94
C ASN A 82 -5.66 2.72 8.81
N VAL A 83 -6.94 3.02 8.58
CA VAL A 83 -7.71 3.98 9.39
C VAL A 83 -7.83 3.52 10.83
N LYS A 84 -8.10 2.23 11.06
CA LYS A 84 -8.15 1.66 12.41
C LYS A 84 -6.81 1.76 13.13
N LEU A 85 -5.70 1.56 12.41
CA LEU A 85 -4.36 1.72 12.96
C LEU A 85 -4.06 3.19 13.32
N TYR A 86 -4.48 4.12 12.46
CA TYR A 86 -4.37 5.56 12.70
C TYR A 86 -5.16 6.01 13.93
N MET A 87 -6.43 5.58 14.05
CA MET A 87 -7.27 5.89 15.22
C MET A 87 -6.70 5.36 16.54
N ARG A 88 -6.02 4.20 16.50
CA ARG A 88 -5.38 3.62 17.69
C ARG A 88 -4.04 4.26 18.04
N GLN A 89 -3.57 5.24 17.25
CA GLN A 89 -2.24 5.87 17.38
C GLN A 89 -1.07 4.86 17.29
N GLN A 90 -1.33 3.62 16.89
CA GLN A 90 -0.33 2.56 16.72
C GLN A 90 0.33 2.61 15.32
N HIS A 91 0.28 3.76 14.66
CA HIS A 91 0.98 3.98 13.38
C HIS A 91 2.46 4.28 13.59
N LEU A 92 2.83 4.77 14.78
CA LEU A 92 4.21 5.05 15.17
C LEU A 92 4.88 3.75 15.58
N VAL A 93 6.07 3.51 15.04
CA VAL A 93 6.89 2.36 15.40
C VAL A 93 7.79 2.78 16.57
N ASP A 94 7.59 2.17 17.74
CA ASP A 94 8.36 2.49 18.95
C ASP A 94 9.70 1.73 18.96
N VAL A 95 10.79 2.48 19.10
CA VAL A 95 12.18 2.00 19.07
C VAL A 95 12.42 0.91 20.12
N THR A 96 11.71 0.94 21.24
CA THR A 96 11.93 0.05 22.39
C THR A 96 11.30 -1.33 22.21
N GLU A 97 10.18 -1.44 21.48
CA GLU A 97 9.46 -2.72 21.27
C GLU A 97 9.65 -3.31 19.87
N ILE A 98 10.34 -2.60 18.98
CA ILE A 98 10.51 -2.96 17.58
C ILE A 98 11.02 -4.38 17.37
N PHE A 99 12.05 -4.81 18.11
CA PHE A 99 12.61 -6.15 17.94
C PHE A 99 11.66 -7.25 18.38
N ASN A 100 10.86 -7.01 19.43
CA ASN A 100 9.88 -7.98 19.92
C ASN A 100 8.68 -8.10 18.96
N MET A 101 8.29 -7.00 18.32
CA MET A 101 7.16 -6.96 17.38
C MET A 101 7.57 -7.16 15.91
N LEU A 102 8.88 -7.24 15.61
CA LEU A 102 9.44 -7.21 14.26
C LEU A 102 8.84 -8.28 13.35
N ASN A 103 8.81 -9.53 13.82
CA ASN A 103 8.26 -10.65 13.05
C ASN A 103 6.76 -10.47 12.74
N ARG A 104 6.01 -9.86 13.66
CA ARG A 104 4.58 -9.59 13.47
C ARG A 104 4.37 -8.45 12.47
N GLU A 105 5.08 -7.35 12.61
CA GLU A 105 5.04 -6.20 11.70
C GLU A 105 5.47 -6.60 10.27
N LYS A 106 6.53 -7.38 10.14
CA LYS A 106 7.01 -7.92 8.85
C LYS A 106 5.96 -8.79 8.19
N LYS A 107 5.34 -9.73 8.92
CA LYS A 107 4.29 -10.59 8.38
C LYS A 107 3.04 -9.81 7.95
N GLN A 108 2.65 -8.79 8.73
CA GLN A 108 1.54 -7.91 8.36
C GLN A 108 1.84 -7.10 7.09
N ARG A 109 3.03 -6.50 6.99
CA ARG A 109 3.45 -5.72 5.81
C ARG A 109 3.64 -6.59 4.58
N LEU A 110 4.11 -7.83 4.74
CA LEU A 110 4.21 -8.81 3.65
C LEU A 110 2.82 -9.21 3.15
N PHE A 111 1.85 -9.39 4.04
CA PHE A 111 0.46 -9.63 3.64
C PHE A 111 -0.14 -8.42 2.91
N LYS A 112 0.13 -7.19 3.37
CA LYS A 112 -0.25 -5.96 2.66
C LYS A 112 0.36 -5.90 1.26
N LEU A 113 1.64 -6.24 1.13
CA LEU A 113 2.33 -6.29 -0.16
C LEU A 113 1.70 -7.32 -1.09
N PHE A 114 1.42 -8.53 -0.61
CA PHE A 114 0.72 -9.54 -1.40
C PHE A 114 -0.65 -9.05 -1.89
N TYR A 115 -1.39 -8.36 -1.01
CA TYR A 115 -2.67 -7.76 -1.36
C TYR A 115 -2.53 -6.68 -2.44
N LEU A 116 -1.53 -5.80 -2.34
CA LEU A 116 -1.25 -4.77 -3.34
C LEU A 116 -0.84 -5.37 -4.69
N ILE A 117 -0.01 -6.43 -4.70
CA ILE A 117 0.35 -7.15 -5.94
C ILE A 117 -0.89 -7.77 -6.58
N PHE A 118 -1.75 -8.40 -5.78
CA PHE A 118 -2.99 -8.97 -6.28
C PHE A 118 -3.90 -7.90 -6.90
N LEU A 119 -4.00 -6.73 -6.26
CA LEU A 119 -4.80 -5.61 -6.75
C LEU A 119 -4.19 -4.98 -8.01
N LEU A 120 -2.86 -4.92 -8.11
CA LEU A 120 -2.14 -4.54 -9.33
C LEU A 120 -2.44 -5.49 -10.49
N PHE A 121 -2.40 -6.81 -10.25
CA PHE A 121 -2.72 -7.79 -11.29
C PHE A 121 -4.15 -7.64 -11.79
N LEU A 122 -5.10 -7.44 -10.87
CA LEU A 122 -6.50 -7.20 -11.22
C LEU A 122 -6.66 -5.90 -12.04
N SER A 123 -5.97 -4.82 -11.65
CA SER A 123 -5.97 -3.55 -12.38
C SER A 123 -5.46 -3.70 -13.81
N ILE A 124 -4.39 -4.48 -14.02
CA ILE A 124 -3.84 -4.75 -15.36
C ILE A 124 -4.82 -5.59 -16.18
N PHE A 125 -5.43 -6.61 -15.57
CA PHE A 125 -6.41 -7.46 -16.25
C PHE A 125 -7.59 -6.64 -16.79
N TRP A 126 -8.15 -5.76 -15.96
CA TRP A 126 -9.23 -4.86 -16.38
C TRP A 126 -8.79 -3.86 -17.44
N MET A 127 -7.58 -3.30 -17.31
CA MET A 127 -7.01 -2.43 -18.33
C MET A 127 -6.92 -3.11 -19.71
N ILE A 128 -6.47 -4.38 -19.75
CA ILE A 128 -6.37 -5.15 -20.99
C ILE A 128 -7.76 -5.42 -21.58
N LEU A 129 -8.74 -5.80 -20.75
CA LEU A 129 -10.10 -6.03 -21.21
C LEU A 129 -10.71 -4.76 -21.84
N THR A 130 -10.60 -3.62 -21.15
CA THR A 130 -11.09 -2.34 -21.68
C THR A 130 -10.36 -1.94 -22.96
N ALA A 131 -9.06 -2.20 -23.06
CA ALA A 131 -8.30 -1.93 -24.28
C ALA A 131 -8.72 -2.86 -25.43
N LEU A 132 -9.08 -4.11 -25.16
CA LEU A 132 -9.50 -5.07 -26.18
C LEU A 132 -10.89 -4.72 -26.73
N GLU A 133 -11.82 -4.36 -25.85
CA GLU A 133 -13.17 -3.90 -26.21
C GLU A 133 -13.15 -2.58 -26.98
N GLU A 134 -12.12 -1.74 -26.82
CA GLU A 134 -11.93 -0.52 -27.61
C GLU A 134 -11.35 -0.77 -29.02
N ASN A 135 -10.79 -1.97 -29.27
CA ASN A 135 -10.27 -2.38 -30.57
C ASN A 135 -11.28 -3.18 -31.42
N GLU A 136 -12.39 -3.63 -30.84
CA GLU A 136 -13.55 -4.20 -31.55
C GLU A 136 -14.56 -3.10 -31.93
#